data_AF-A0A9D7X250-F1
#
_entry.id   AF-A0A9D7X250-F1
#
_cell.length_a   1.000
_cell.length_b   1.000
_cell.length_c   1.000
_cell.angle_alpha   90.00
_cell.angle_beta   90.00
_cell.angle_gamma   90.00
#
_symmetry.space_group_name_H-M   'P 1'
#
loop_
_entity.id
_entity.type
_entity.pdbx_description
1 polymer ?
#
loop_
_entity_poly.entity_id
_entity_poly.type
_entity_poly.pdbx_seq_one_letter_code
_entity_poly.pdbx_strand_id
1 'polypeptide(L)' 'MKDKLSFYDVKSKSKFESNEYDVREKKGRYFAVTKSQSGSHECWRVLSKADGERLK' A
#
# COMPACT_ATOMS: atom_id res chain seq x y z
N MET A 1 -10.49 10.74 -5.67
CA MET A 1 -9.03 10.66 -5.43
C MET A 1 -8.82 9.76 -4.23
N LYS A 2 -7.92 8.77 -4.31
CA LYS A 2 -7.59 7.92 -3.16
C LYS A 2 -6.70 8.71 -2.19
N ASP A 3 -6.87 8.50 -0.88
CA ASP A 3 -6.04 9.15 0.13
C ASP A 3 -4.59 8.76 -0.04
N LYS A 4 -3.66 9.68 0.22
CA LYS A 4 -2.23 9.39 0.14
C LYS A 4 -1.83 8.46 1.30
N LEU A 5 -1.22 7.33 0.97
CA LEU A 5 -0.72 6.38 1.97
C LEU A 5 0.81 6.40 2.00
N SER A 6 1.39 6.33 3.19
CA SER A 6 2.82 6.13 3.34
C SER A 6 3.17 4.65 3.17
N PHE A 7 4.14 4.33 2.33
CA PHE A 7 4.66 2.99 2.14
C PHE A 7 6.11 2.94 2.65
N TYR A 8 6.53 1.75 3.04
CA TYR A 8 7.92 1.48 3.38
C TYR A 8 8.47 0.45 2.41
N ASP A 9 9.46 0.85 1.63
CA ASP A 9 10.18 -0.06 0.77
C ASP A 9 11.30 -0.73 1.56
N VAL A 10 11.14 -2.02 1.83
CA VAL A 10 12.11 -2.81 2.59
C VAL A 10 13.43 -3.05 1.82
N LYS A 11 13.43 -2.90 0.49
CA LYS A 11 14.62 -3.09 -0.35
C LYS A 11 15.50 -1.85 -0.36
N SER A 12 14.90 -0.67 -0.57
CA SER A 12 15.61 0.61 -0.50
C SER A 12 15.72 1.16 0.93
N LYS A 13 15.00 0.55 1.88
CA LYS A 13 14.89 0.96 3.29
C LYS A 13 14.38 2.40 3.48
N SER A 14 13.61 2.91 2.52
CA SER A 14 13.07 4.26 2.53
C SER A 14 11.54 4.29 2.67
N LYS A 15 11.04 5.40 3.22
CA LYS A 15 9.61 5.71 3.25
C LYS A 15 9.27 6.60 2.07
N PHE A 16 8.12 6.36 1.47
CA PHE A 16 7.56 7.23 0.43
C PHE A 16 6.04 7.30 0.59
N GLU A 17 5.42 8.25 -0.07
CA GLU A 17 3.96 8.38 -0.07
C GLU A 17 3.43 8.22 -1.48
N SER A 18 2.31 7.50 -1.62
CA SER A 18 1.64 7.31 -2.89
C SER A 18 0.13 7.33 -2.73
N ASN A 19 -0.55 7.97 -3.67
CA ASN A 19 -2.00 7.88 -3.88
C ASN A 19 -2.36 6.83 -4.96
N GLU A 20 -1.35 6.28 -5.64
CA GLU A 20 -1.48 5.24 -6.65
C GLU A 20 -1.22 3.88 -6.01
N TYR A 21 -2.29 3.26 -5.50
CA TYR A 21 -2.26 1.92 -4.95
C TYR A 21 -3.56 1.18 -5.20
N ASP A 22 -3.46 -0.14 -5.19
CA ASP A 22 -4.59 -1.06 -5.23
C ASP A 22 -4.84 -1.65 -3.86
N VAL A 23 -6.11 -1.67 -3.43
CA VAL A 23 -6.51 -2.34 -2.20
C VAL A 23 -6.90 -3.77 -2.55
N ARG A 24 -6.11 -4.73 -2.06
CA ARG A 24 -6.34 -6.17 -2.23
C ARG A 24 -6.73 -6.80 -0.91
N GLU A 25 -7.74 -7.65 -0.92
CA GLU A 25 -8.14 -8.43 0.24
C GLU A 25 -7.53 -9.84 0.15
N LYS A 26 -6.84 -10.28 1.21
CA LYS A 26 -6.25 -11.62 1.27
C LYS A 26 -6.38 -12.18 2.67
N LYS A 27 -7.00 -13.36 2.80
CA LYS A 27 -7.23 -14.04 4.09
C LYS A 27 -7.92 -13.15 5.14
N GLY A 28 -8.91 -12.34 4.72
CA GLY A 28 -9.65 -11.43 5.61
C GLY A 28 -8.87 -10.21 6.11
N ARG A 29 -7.73 -9.89 5.47
CA ARG A 29 -6.96 -8.67 5.71
C ARG A 29 -6.88 -7.84 4.44
N TYR A 30 -6.87 -6.53 4.59
CA TYR A 30 -6.72 -5.59 3.49
C TYR A 30 -5.26 -5.16 3.35
N PHE A 31 -4.80 -5.05 2.11
CA PHE A 31 -3.46 -4.64 1.76
C PHE A 31 -3.53 -3.55 0.69
N ALA A 32 -2.89 -2.41 0.95
CA ALA A 32 -2.58 -1.46 -0.10
C ALA A 32 -1.30 -1.90 -0.80
N VAL A 33 -1.35 -2.06 -2.11
CA VAL A 33 -0.23 -2.49 -2.95
C VAL A 33 0.09 -1.37 -3.93
N THR A 34 1.33 -0.89 -3.89
CA THR A 34 1.85 0.13 -4.81
C THR A 34 3.18 -0.33 -5.42
N LYS A 35 3.61 0.30 -6.51
CA LYS A 35 4.96 0.06 -7.06
C LYS A 35 6.00 0.84 -6.25
N SER A 36 7.19 0.25 -6.10
CA SER A 36 8.33 0.97 -5.53
C SER A 36 8.72 2.16 -6.41
N GLN A 37 9.18 3.25 -5.78
CA GLN A 37 9.77 4.39 -6.48
C GLN A 37 11.24 4.15 -6.89
N SER A 38 11.86 3.10 -6.38
CA SER A 38 13.29 2.80 -6.59
C SER A 38 13.54 1.47 -7.30
N GLY A 39 12.49 0.68 -7.57
CA GLY A 39 12.61 -0.65 -8.18
C GLY A 39 11.33 -1.13 -8.84
N SER A 40 11.39 -2.31 -9.45
CA SER A 40 10.26 -2.94 -10.15
C SER A 40 9.33 -3.76 -9.24
N HIS A 41 9.64 -3.87 -7.95
CA HIS A 41 8.87 -4.65 -6.99
C HIS A 41 7.65 -3.88 -6.44
N GLU A 42 6.70 -4.65 -5.92
CA GLU A 42 5.53 -4.11 -5.21
C GLU A 42 5.83 -3.88 -3.73
N CYS A 43 5.32 -2.78 -3.18
CA CYS A 43 5.33 -2.45 -1.76
C CYS A 43 3.94 -2.71 -1.18
N TRP A 44 3.88 -3.58 -0.16
CA TRP A 44 2.64 -4.03 0.45
C TRP A 44 2.49 -3.43 1.85
N ARG A 45 1.43 -2.66 2.07
CA ARG A 45 1.05 -2.10 3.36
C ARG A 45 -0.21 -2.77 3.87
N VAL A 46 -0.18 -3.26 5.10
CA VAL A 46 -1.39 -3.76 5.77
C VAL A 46 -2.30 -2.59 6.12
N LEU A 47 -3.59 -2.71 5.81
CA LEU A 47 -4.63 -1.78 6.21
C LEU A 47 -5.45 -2.37 7.36
N SER A 48 -5.98 -1.48 8.20
CA SER A 48 -7.01 -1.86 9.16
C SER A 48 -8.28 -2.31 8.42
N LYS A 49 -9.17 -3.03 9.10
CA LYS A 49 -10.45 -3.45 8.49
C LYS A 49 -11.26 -2.23 8.00
N ALA A 50 -11.34 -1.19 8.82
CA ALA A 50 -12.04 0.05 8.51
C ALA A 50 -11.42 0.78 7.31
N ASP A 51 -10.08 0.92 7.26
CA ASP A 51 -9.40 1.58 6.14
C ASP A 51 -9.53 0.77 4.85
N GLY A 52 -9.43 -0.55 4.96
CA GLY A 52 -9.59 -1.45 3.82
C GLY A 52 -10.98 -1.39 3.19
N GLU A 53 -12.04 -1.36 4.01
CA GLU A 53 -13.42 -1.19 3.54
C GLU A 53 -13.66 0.21 2.95
N ARG A 54 -13.03 1.25 3.51
CA ARG A 54 -13.18 2.64 3.06
C ARG A 54 -12.42 2.94 1.76
N LEU A 55 -11.30 2.28 1.52
CA LEU A 55 -10.37 2.55 0.41
C LEU A 55 -10.49 1.56 -0.77
N LYS A 56 -11.31 0.51 -0.62
CA LYS A 56 -11.65 -0.44 -1.68
C LYS A 56 -12.49 0.22 -2.76
#